data_AF-R5P644-F1
#
_entry.id   AF-R5P644-F1
#
_cell.length_a   1.000
_cell.length_b   1.000
_cell.length_c   1.000
_cell.angle_alpha   90.00
_cell.angle_beta   90.00
_cell.angle_gamma   90.00
#
_symmetry.space_group_name_H-M   'P 1'
#
loop_
_entity.id
_entity.type
_entity.pdbx_description
1 polymer ?
#
loop_
_entity_poly.entity_id
_entity_poly.type
_entity_poly.pdbx_seq_one_letter_code
_entity_poly.pdbx_strand_id
1 'polypeptide(L)'
;MRLAEPKSQYPCNAPARLRIGPDWLSYVGNWMTEWERTGNTKYRNKIMAGMKSIGSLPDGLFTGNKALGFDPKTGVLSYDGTPGRRNTNHLMTIMGGFETMIELEPMLWDASFDKAWLAHARDYKRNAMEISKNHFPVRRLEAYAASRLHDASLTHTAWHDLLYGRDDFSTNSAALWSLDAIYMLEVLDK
;
A
#
# COMPACT_ATOMS: atom_id res chain seq x y z
N MET A 1 0.93 2.14 -17.81
CA MET A 1 1.12 0.68 -17.89
C MET A 1 0.98 0.07 -19.29
N ARG A 2 0.46 0.79 -20.31
CA ARG A 2 0.28 0.24 -21.66
C ARG A 2 1.57 -0.34 -22.28
N LEU A 3 2.71 0.30 -22.07
CA LEU A 3 4.01 -0.14 -22.59
C LEU A 3 4.70 -1.17 -21.68
N ALA A 4 4.67 -0.94 -20.36
CA ALA A 4 5.35 -1.80 -19.39
C ALA A 4 4.65 -3.16 -19.16
N GLU A 5 3.32 -3.20 -19.28
CA GLU A 5 2.52 -4.42 -19.10
C GLU A 5 1.43 -4.47 -20.19
N PRO A 6 1.80 -4.77 -21.45
CA PRO A 6 0.84 -4.82 -22.55
C PRO A 6 -0.22 -5.91 -22.32
N LYS A 7 -1.46 -5.66 -22.75
CA LYS A 7 -2.58 -6.61 -22.53
C LYS A 7 -2.35 -7.99 -23.16
N SER A 8 -1.55 -8.07 -24.22
CA SER A 8 -1.18 -9.34 -24.86
C SER A 8 -0.36 -10.27 -23.95
N GLN A 9 0.33 -9.72 -22.95
CA GLN A 9 1.15 -10.48 -21.99
C GLN A 9 0.54 -10.48 -20.58
N TYR A 10 -0.23 -9.43 -20.25
CA TYR A 10 -0.84 -9.23 -18.95
C TYR A 10 -2.35 -9.03 -19.15
N PRO A 11 -3.13 -10.14 -19.23
CA PRO A 11 -4.54 -10.09 -19.53
C PRO A 11 -5.32 -9.33 -18.44
N CYS A 12 -6.41 -8.70 -18.86
CA CYS A 12 -7.31 -7.95 -17.99
C CYS A 12 -8.66 -7.82 -18.69
N ASN A 13 -9.69 -8.41 -18.09
CA ASN A 13 -11.07 -8.39 -18.54
C ASN A 13 -11.83 -7.18 -18.01
N ALA A 14 -11.35 -6.55 -16.94
CA ALA A 14 -11.94 -5.34 -16.39
C ALA A 14 -11.84 -4.13 -17.37
N PRO A 15 -12.77 -3.16 -17.28
CA PRO A 15 -12.80 -2.00 -18.17
C PRO A 15 -11.52 -1.14 -18.13
N ALA A 16 -10.88 -1.05 -16.97
CA ALA A 16 -9.67 -0.28 -16.75
C ALA A 16 -8.59 -1.10 -16.01
N ARG A 17 -7.39 -0.52 -15.91
CA ARG A 17 -6.26 -1.08 -15.16
C ARG A 17 -5.63 -0.02 -14.28
N LEU A 18 -5.21 -0.41 -13.09
CA LEU A 18 -4.53 0.47 -12.14
C LEU A 18 -3.53 -0.29 -11.27
N ARG A 19 -2.61 0.41 -10.63
CA ARG A 19 -1.75 -0.11 -9.56
C ARG A 19 -2.34 0.27 -8.22
N ILE A 20 -2.40 -0.66 -7.24
CA ILE A 20 -2.99 -0.38 -5.92
C ILE A 20 -2.38 0.89 -5.29
N GLY A 21 -1.05 1.02 -5.33
CA GLY A 21 -0.36 2.14 -4.70
C GLY A 21 -0.67 3.50 -5.34
N PRO A 22 0.08 3.93 -6.36
CA PRO A 22 -0.04 5.30 -6.86
C PRO A 22 -1.39 5.61 -7.50
N ASP A 23 -2.09 4.63 -8.06
CA ASP A 23 -3.30 4.90 -8.84
C ASP A 23 -4.58 4.78 -7.96
N TRP A 24 -4.78 3.64 -7.29
CA TRP A 24 -5.98 3.45 -6.44
C TRP A 24 -5.97 4.33 -5.19
N LEU A 25 -4.83 4.49 -4.49
CA LEU A 25 -4.79 5.39 -3.32
C LEU A 25 -5.01 6.85 -3.69
N SER A 26 -4.58 7.29 -4.88
CA SER A 26 -4.92 8.63 -5.39
C SER A 26 -6.43 8.78 -5.62
N TYR A 27 -7.08 7.74 -6.15
CA TYR A 27 -8.54 7.74 -6.27
C TYR A 27 -9.22 7.75 -4.92
N VAL A 28 -8.75 6.95 -3.96
CA VAL A 28 -9.25 6.93 -2.59
C VAL A 28 -9.13 8.31 -1.96
N GLY A 29 -7.99 9.01 -2.07
CA GLY A 29 -7.85 10.36 -1.53
C GLY A 29 -8.89 11.34 -2.08
N ASN A 30 -9.14 11.31 -3.39
CA ASN A 30 -10.19 12.13 -4.02
C ASN A 30 -11.61 11.72 -3.59
N TRP A 31 -11.89 10.42 -3.54
CA TRP A 31 -13.18 9.87 -3.13
C TRP A 31 -13.50 10.14 -1.66
N MET A 32 -12.49 10.05 -0.80
CA MET A 32 -12.55 10.35 0.63
C MET A 32 -12.83 11.84 0.82
N THR A 33 -12.10 12.71 0.12
CA THR A 33 -12.33 14.16 0.15
C THR A 33 -13.77 14.53 -0.21
N GLU A 34 -14.31 13.98 -1.30
CA GLU A 34 -15.69 14.23 -1.71
C GLU A 34 -16.68 13.68 -0.68
N TRP A 35 -16.46 12.47 -0.17
CA TRP A 35 -17.32 11.87 0.83
C TRP A 35 -17.35 12.69 2.14
N GLU A 36 -16.20 13.12 2.64
CA GLU A 36 -16.11 13.94 3.86
C GLU A 36 -16.80 15.29 3.70
N ARG A 37 -16.57 15.97 2.56
CA ARG A 37 -17.08 17.33 2.33
C ARG A 37 -18.59 17.36 2.09
N THR A 38 -19.16 16.32 1.48
CA THR A 38 -20.55 16.36 0.98
C THR A 38 -21.44 15.27 1.56
N GLY A 39 -20.87 14.26 2.22
CA GLY A 39 -21.60 13.07 2.67
C GLY A 39 -21.94 12.10 1.52
N ASN A 40 -21.40 12.28 0.31
CA ASN A 40 -21.74 11.47 -0.86
C ASN A 40 -21.25 10.02 -0.73
N THR A 41 -22.15 9.13 -0.30
CA THR A 41 -21.83 7.72 -0.03
C THR A 41 -21.50 6.90 -1.27
N LYS A 42 -21.72 7.43 -2.49
CA LYS A 42 -21.27 6.78 -3.73
C LYS A 42 -19.76 6.52 -3.71
N TYR A 43 -18.99 7.50 -3.24
CA TYR A 43 -17.53 7.41 -3.21
C TYR A 43 -17.03 6.59 -2.02
N ARG A 44 -17.67 6.72 -0.85
CA ARG A 44 -17.48 5.80 0.28
C ARG A 44 -17.64 4.33 -0.15
N ASN A 45 -18.71 4.03 -0.89
CA ASN A 45 -19.01 2.67 -1.34
C ASN A 45 -17.97 2.15 -2.34
N LYS A 46 -17.39 3.02 -3.18
CA LYS A 46 -16.27 2.65 -4.06
C LYS A 46 -14.99 2.32 -3.29
N ILE A 47 -14.69 3.07 -2.24
CA ILE A 47 -13.55 2.78 -1.36
C ILE A 47 -13.74 1.41 -0.71
N MET A 48 -14.91 1.18 -0.10
CA MET A 48 -15.25 -0.11 0.51
C MET A 48 -15.21 -1.28 -0.48
N ALA A 49 -15.68 -1.09 -1.72
CA ALA A 49 -15.57 -2.11 -2.77
C ALA A 49 -14.11 -2.44 -3.08
N GLY A 50 -13.26 -1.42 -3.19
CA GLY A 50 -11.83 -1.62 -3.43
C GLY A 50 -11.12 -2.31 -2.29
N MET A 51 -11.41 -1.93 -1.04
CA MET A 51 -10.86 -2.58 0.16
C MET A 51 -11.22 -4.07 0.19
N LYS A 52 -12.50 -4.40 -0.02
CA LYS A 52 -12.96 -5.80 -0.08
C LYS A 52 -12.32 -6.59 -1.22
N SER A 53 -12.17 -5.97 -2.39
CA SER A 53 -11.47 -6.60 -3.51
C SER A 53 -10.03 -6.92 -3.16
N ILE A 54 -9.30 -5.97 -2.57
CA ILE A 54 -7.89 -6.15 -2.17
C ILE A 54 -7.77 -7.24 -1.08
N GLY A 55 -8.64 -7.21 -0.07
CA GLY A 55 -8.69 -8.22 0.98
C GLY A 55 -9.04 -9.63 0.49
N SER A 56 -9.68 -9.74 -0.67
CA SER A 56 -10.02 -11.02 -1.32
C SER A 56 -8.93 -11.53 -2.27
N LEU A 57 -7.87 -10.77 -2.52
CA LEU A 57 -6.79 -11.22 -3.40
C LEU A 57 -5.96 -12.33 -2.71
N PRO A 58 -5.50 -13.37 -3.44
CA PRO A 58 -4.80 -14.51 -2.85
C PRO A 58 -3.56 -14.17 -2.00
N ASP A 59 -2.78 -13.18 -2.44
CA ASP A 59 -1.58 -12.69 -1.75
C ASP A 59 -1.76 -11.24 -1.26
N GLY A 60 -3.01 -10.79 -1.08
CA GLY A 60 -3.34 -9.41 -0.69
C GLY A 60 -2.70 -8.39 -1.64
N LEU A 61 -2.07 -7.35 -1.06
CA LEU A 61 -1.40 -6.28 -1.82
C LEU A 61 -0.17 -6.76 -2.63
N PHE A 62 0.36 -7.96 -2.37
CA PHE A 62 1.45 -8.53 -3.16
C PHE A 62 0.96 -9.22 -4.45
N THR A 63 -0.36 -9.39 -4.62
CA THR A 63 -0.93 -10.18 -5.71
C THR A 63 -0.61 -9.59 -7.08
N GLY A 64 -0.19 -10.48 -7.97
CA GLY A 64 -0.16 -10.28 -9.41
C GLY A 64 1.07 -9.54 -9.93
N ASN A 65 0.93 -9.01 -11.15
CA ASN A 65 1.82 -8.00 -11.72
C ASN A 65 1.45 -6.61 -11.18
N LYS A 66 2.15 -5.54 -11.59
CA LYS A 66 1.96 -4.22 -10.97
C LYS A 66 0.55 -3.68 -11.15
N ALA A 67 -0.04 -3.85 -12.34
CA ALA A 67 -1.40 -3.38 -12.61
C ALA A 67 -2.46 -4.48 -12.57
N LEU A 68 -3.50 -4.23 -11.79
CA LEU A 68 -4.70 -5.04 -11.64
C LEU A 68 -5.82 -4.53 -12.55
N GLY A 69 -6.85 -5.36 -12.73
CA GLY A 69 -8.11 -4.96 -13.32
C GLY A 69 -8.91 -4.06 -12.38
N PHE A 70 -9.63 -3.11 -12.94
CA PHE A 70 -10.46 -2.17 -12.20
C PHE A 70 -11.73 -1.81 -12.98
N ASP A 71 -12.86 -1.81 -12.28
CA ASP A 71 -14.12 -1.29 -12.79
C ASP A 71 -14.40 0.11 -12.21
N PRO A 72 -14.28 1.19 -13.01
CA PRO A 72 -14.52 2.56 -12.56
C PRO A 72 -15.95 2.83 -12.11
N LYS A 73 -16.93 2.02 -12.53
CA LYS A 73 -18.33 2.21 -12.14
C LYS A 73 -18.54 1.76 -10.69
N THR A 74 -17.97 0.61 -10.32
CA THR A 74 -18.23 -0.06 -9.04
C THR A 74 -17.13 0.14 -8.01
N GLY A 75 -15.89 0.41 -8.43
CA GLY A 75 -14.73 0.47 -7.53
C GLY A 75 -14.06 -0.89 -7.29
N VAL A 76 -14.55 -1.96 -7.93
CA VAL A 76 -14.05 -3.33 -7.77
C VAL A 76 -12.69 -3.48 -8.47
N LEU A 77 -11.76 -4.15 -7.78
CA LEU A 77 -10.50 -4.62 -8.35
C LEU A 77 -10.57 -6.12 -8.65
N SER A 78 -9.87 -6.56 -9.70
CA SER A 78 -9.75 -7.96 -10.07
C SER A 78 -8.33 -8.32 -10.53
N TYR A 79 -8.01 -9.60 -10.48
CA TYR A 79 -6.76 -10.13 -11.03
C TYR A 79 -7.04 -11.30 -11.96
N ASP A 80 -6.79 -11.08 -13.26
CA ASP A 80 -7.01 -12.08 -14.33
C ASP A 80 -5.68 -12.70 -14.82
N GLY A 81 -4.56 -12.40 -14.14
CA GLY A 81 -3.23 -12.85 -14.56
C GLY A 81 -2.84 -14.21 -14.01
N THR A 82 -1.56 -14.54 -14.13
CA THR A 82 -1.01 -15.84 -13.70
C THR A 82 -1.16 -16.03 -12.17
N PRO A 83 -1.82 -17.11 -11.71
CA PRO A 83 -1.92 -17.43 -10.29
C PRO A 83 -0.54 -17.53 -9.60
N GLY A 84 -0.46 -17.08 -8.35
CA GLY A 84 0.78 -17.10 -7.56
C GLY A 84 1.85 -16.09 -8.00
N ARG A 85 1.61 -15.31 -9.05
CA ARG A 85 2.47 -14.17 -9.39
C ARG A 85 2.39 -13.13 -8.28
N ARG A 86 3.54 -12.64 -7.83
CA ARG A 86 3.64 -11.61 -6.79
C ARG A 86 4.52 -10.44 -7.22
N ASN A 87 4.29 -9.27 -6.65
CA ASN A 87 5.11 -8.07 -6.86
C ASN A 87 5.18 -7.21 -5.60
N THR A 88 6.09 -6.24 -5.58
CA THR A 88 6.11 -5.16 -4.57
C THR A 88 6.13 -3.79 -5.25
N ASN A 89 5.64 -2.78 -4.54
CA ASN A 89 5.57 -1.42 -5.08
C ASN A 89 5.84 -0.34 -4.03
N HIS A 90 7.08 0.14 -3.96
CA HIS A 90 7.51 1.16 -2.99
C HIS A 90 6.83 2.51 -3.21
N LEU A 91 6.38 2.78 -4.45
CA LEU A 91 5.67 4.01 -4.80
C LEU A 91 4.30 4.15 -4.12
N MET A 92 3.80 3.08 -3.49
CA MET A 92 2.57 3.10 -2.69
C MET A 92 2.72 3.95 -1.43
N THR A 93 3.77 3.68 -0.67
CA THR A 93 4.29 4.61 0.34
C THR A 93 4.94 5.77 -0.40
N ILE A 94 5.59 6.77 0.17
CA ILE A 94 6.25 7.88 -0.59
C ILE A 94 5.35 8.83 -1.40
N MET A 95 4.24 8.39 -2.02
CA MET A 95 3.31 9.23 -2.80
C MET A 95 2.02 9.53 -2.02
N GLY A 96 2.11 9.69 -0.70
CA GLY A 96 0.96 9.96 0.18
C GLY A 96 0.09 8.74 0.49
N GLY A 97 0.34 7.58 -0.13
CA GLY A 97 -0.56 6.45 -0.01
C GLY A 97 -0.58 5.82 1.39
N PHE A 98 0.51 5.90 2.15
CA PHE A 98 0.50 5.43 3.53
C PHE A 98 -0.32 6.38 4.43
N GLU A 99 -0.15 7.69 4.25
CA GLU A 99 -0.90 8.72 4.95
C GLU A 99 -2.41 8.55 4.70
N THR A 100 -2.82 8.39 3.43
CA THR A 100 -4.20 8.07 3.06
C THR A 100 -4.71 6.82 3.76
N MET A 101 -3.87 5.77 3.89
CA MET A 101 -4.29 4.53 4.54
C MET A 101 -4.48 4.68 6.05
N ILE A 102 -3.61 5.44 6.72
CA ILE A 102 -3.71 5.69 8.17
C ILE A 102 -4.95 6.53 8.49
N GLU A 103 -5.31 7.50 7.65
CA GLU A 103 -6.56 8.27 7.81
C GLU A 103 -7.81 7.44 7.50
N LEU A 104 -7.73 6.61 6.46
CA LEU A 104 -8.87 5.81 6.01
C LEU A 104 -9.30 4.74 7.02
N GLU A 105 -8.33 4.08 7.64
CA GLU A 105 -8.57 2.94 8.54
C GLU A 105 -9.59 3.22 9.66
N PRO A 106 -9.46 4.29 10.47
CA PRO A 106 -10.44 4.61 11.52
C PRO A 106 -11.81 5.04 10.97
N MET A 107 -11.87 5.49 9.71
CA MET A 107 -13.14 5.92 9.08
C MET A 107 -13.92 4.76 8.48
N LEU A 108 -13.23 3.79 7.89
CA LEU A 108 -13.80 2.68 7.14
C LEU A 108 -13.02 1.40 7.44
N TRP A 109 -13.60 0.51 8.23
CA TRP A 109 -13.00 -0.77 8.58
C TRP A 109 -13.57 -1.93 7.76
N ASP A 110 -12.68 -2.81 7.29
CA ASP A 110 -13.01 -4.09 6.69
C ASP A 110 -11.99 -5.15 7.13
N ALA A 111 -12.46 -6.24 7.72
CA ALA A 111 -11.60 -7.28 8.29
C ALA A 111 -10.65 -7.93 7.27
N SER A 112 -11.11 -8.13 6.03
CA SER A 112 -10.30 -8.78 5.00
C SER A 112 -9.17 -7.86 4.53
N PHE A 113 -9.48 -6.57 4.40
CA PHE A 113 -8.51 -5.57 4.04
C PHE A 113 -7.52 -5.31 5.17
N ASP A 114 -7.98 -5.15 6.41
CA ASP A 114 -7.12 -4.93 7.60
C ASP A 114 -6.05 -6.02 7.72
N LYS A 115 -6.47 -7.30 7.58
CA LYS A 115 -5.55 -8.43 7.54
C LYS A 115 -4.53 -8.31 6.39
N ALA A 116 -4.98 -7.96 5.19
CA ALA A 116 -4.12 -7.84 4.01
C ALA A 116 -3.13 -6.68 4.13
N TRP A 117 -3.56 -5.54 4.67
CA TRP A 117 -2.73 -4.36 4.89
C TRP A 117 -1.69 -4.59 5.97
N LEU A 118 -2.07 -5.18 7.10
CA LEU A 118 -1.12 -5.54 8.17
C LEU A 118 -0.09 -6.57 7.70
N ALA A 119 -0.52 -7.60 6.97
CA ALA A 119 0.41 -8.56 6.37
C ALA A 119 1.36 -7.90 5.37
N HIS A 120 0.85 -7.00 4.52
CA HIS A 120 1.68 -6.22 3.62
C HIS A 120 2.71 -5.39 4.38
N ALA A 121 2.29 -4.64 5.39
CA ALA A 121 3.17 -3.78 6.17
C ALA A 121 4.30 -4.56 6.85
N ARG A 122 3.96 -5.67 7.52
CA ARG A 122 4.93 -6.55 8.18
C ARG A 122 5.92 -7.18 7.21
N ASP A 123 5.45 -7.68 6.07
CA ASP A 123 6.26 -8.50 5.17
C ASP A 123 6.92 -7.70 4.02
N TYR A 124 6.61 -6.41 3.89
CA TYR A 124 7.00 -5.60 2.73
C TYR A 124 8.50 -5.62 2.48
N LYS A 125 9.31 -5.33 3.52
CA LYS A 125 10.77 -5.23 3.42
C LYS A 125 11.37 -6.53 2.89
N ARG A 126 11.02 -7.67 3.49
CA ARG A 126 11.45 -9.00 3.06
C ARG A 126 11.05 -9.26 1.60
N ASN A 127 9.77 -9.07 1.28
CA ASN A 127 9.25 -9.33 -0.06
C ASN A 127 9.87 -8.39 -1.12
N ALA A 128 10.19 -7.14 -0.78
CA ALA A 128 10.82 -6.19 -1.68
C ALA A 128 12.23 -6.67 -2.08
N MET A 129 13.01 -7.18 -1.10
CA MET A 129 14.33 -7.76 -1.33
C MET A 129 14.26 -9.09 -2.08
N GLU A 130 13.33 -9.98 -1.72
CA GLU A 130 13.24 -11.32 -2.30
C GLU A 130 12.64 -11.32 -3.70
N ILE A 131 11.50 -10.65 -3.89
CA ILE A 131 10.68 -10.69 -5.11
C ILE A 131 11.17 -9.66 -6.12
N SER A 132 11.40 -8.42 -5.68
CA SER A 132 11.67 -7.29 -6.58
C SER A 132 13.14 -6.85 -6.59
N LYS A 133 14.00 -7.48 -5.77
CA LYS A 133 15.41 -7.11 -5.57
C LYS A 133 15.60 -5.63 -5.26
N ASN A 134 14.64 -5.04 -4.56
CA ASN A 134 14.58 -3.62 -4.27
C ASN A 134 14.96 -3.33 -2.81
N HIS A 135 15.89 -2.39 -2.62
CA HIS A 135 16.43 -1.98 -1.32
C HIS A 135 15.95 -0.56 -0.92
N PHE A 136 14.92 -0.05 -1.60
CA PHE A 136 14.29 1.22 -1.27
C PHE A 136 13.68 1.17 0.15
N PRO A 137 13.93 2.16 1.02
CA PRO A 137 13.50 2.08 2.41
C PRO A 137 12.01 2.38 2.52
N VAL A 138 11.28 1.55 3.24
CA VAL A 138 9.86 1.75 3.52
C VAL A 138 9.59 1.46 4.99
N ARG A 139 10.15 2.30 5.87
CA ARG A 139 10.21 2.05 7.32
C ARG A 139 8.89 2.30 8.02
N ARG A 140 8.11 3.29 7.57
CA ARG A 140 6.76 3.53 8.12
C ARG A 140 5.82 2.31 8.09
N LEU A 141 5.96 1.41 7.11
CA LEU A 141 5.23 0.13 7.12
C LEU A 141 5.70 -0.80 8.23
N GLU A 142 7.02 -0.90 8.42
CA GLU A 142 7.62 -1.73 9.48
C GLU A 142 7.23 -1.18 10.87
N ALA A 143 7.27 0.15 11.05
CA ALA A 143 6.81 0.83 12.26
C ALA A 143 5.30 0.64 12.51
N TYR A 144 4.47 0.76 11.47
CA TYR A 144 3.03 0.49 11.58
C TYR A 144 2.77 -0.96 12.03
N ALA A 145 3.46 -1.93 11.42
CA ALA A 145 3.32 -3.33 11.81
C ALA A 145 3.81 -3.57 13.25
N ALA A 146 4.93 -2.96 13.64
CA ALA A 146 5.48 -3.06 14.98
C ALA A 146 4.49 -2.56 16.04
N SER A 147 3.90 -1.39 15.81
CA SER A 147 2.90 -0.80 16.71
C SER A 147 1.64 -1.67 16.81
N ARG A 148 1.07 -2.08 15.66
CA ARG A 148 -0.16 -2.89 15.60
C ARG A 148 -0.01 -4.29 16.19
N LEU A 149 1.19 -4.86 16.15
CA LEU A 149 1.49 -6.20 16.66
C LEU A 149 2.10 -6.18 18.07
N HIS A 150 2.41 -5.00 18.62
CA HIS A 150 3.22 -4.84 19.83
C HIS A 150 4.54 -5.63 19.76
N ASP A 151 5.22 -5.57 18.60
CA ASP A 151 6.42 -6.35 18.33
C ASP A 151 7.69 -5.52 18.60
N ALA A 152 8.36 -5.83 19.72
CA ALA A 152 9.60 -5.17 20.14
C ALA A 152 10.77 -5.40 19.17
N SER A 153 10.81 -6.55 18.47
CA SER A 153 11.87 -6.84 17.50
C SER A 153 11.69 -6.01 16.23
N LEU A 154 10.46 -5.86 15.75
CA LEU A 154 10.16 -4.96 14.63
C LEU A 154 10.40 -3.50 15.02
N THR A 155 10.05 -3.11 16.25
CA THR A 155 10.33 -1.76 16.80
C THR A 155 11.82 -1.45 16.76
N HIS A 156 12.64 -2.34 17.31
CA HIS A 156 14.10 -2.20 17.28
C HIS A 156 14.64 -2.11 15.85
N THR A 157 14.15 -2.97 14.96
CA THR A 157 14.58 -3.01 13.56
C THR A 157 14.23 -1.72 12.83
N ALA A 158 13.02 -1.18 13.02
CA ALA A 158 12.58 0.07 12.40
C ALA A 158 13.48 1.25 12.83
N TRP A 159 13.78 1.37 14.13
CA TRP A 159 14.68 2.40 14.66
C TRP A 159 16.10 2.24 14.14
N HIS A 160 16.63 1.01 14.16
CA HIS A 160 17.96 0.72 13.65
C HIS A 160 18.10 1.12 12.18
N ASP A 161 17.15 0.75 11.33
CA ASP A 161 17.16 1.07 9.91
C ASP A 161 17.00 2.56 9.60
N LEU A 162 16.32 3.31 10.48
CA LEU A 162 16.18 4.76 10.34
C LEU A 162 17.50 5.48 10.66
N LEU A 163 18.17 5.05 11.73
CA LEU A 163 19.37 5.72 12.27
C LEU A 163 20.66 5.25 11.61
N TYR A 164 20.70 4.02 11.09
CA TYR A 164 21.90 3.38 10.57
C TYR A 164 21.67 2.81 9.16
N GLY A 165 22.77 2.58 8.43
CA GLY A 165 22.75 1.78 7.20
C GLY A 165 22.51 2.55 5.90
N ARG A 166 22.73 3.88 5.86
CA ARG A 166 22.82 4.63 4.59
C ARG A 166 23.87 5.72 4.61
N ASP A 167 24.69 5.69 3.56
CA ASP A 167 25.64 6.75 3.22
C ASP A 167 25.14 7.59 2.01
N ASP A 168 23.99 7.22 1.42
CA ASP A 168 23.43 7.84 0.21
C ASP A 168 22.22 8.76 0.50
N PHE A 169 22.46 10.07 0.43
CA PHE A 169 21.41 11.08 0.63
C PHE A 169 20.89 11.61 -0.71
N SER A 170 19.57 11.47 -0.91
CA SER A 170 18.81 12.13 -1.97
C SER A 170 17.68 12.97 -1.35
N THR A 171 17.05 13.84 -2.13
CA THR A 171 15.86 14.58 -1.69
C THR A 171 14.73 13.64 -1.26
N ASN A 172 14.56 12.51 -1.95
CA ASN A 172 13.60 11.47 -1.57
C ASN A 172 14.01 10.80 -0.24
N SER A 173 15.31 10.53 -0.05
CA SER A 173 15.81 9.94 1.20
C SER A 173 15.52 10.86 2.38
N ALA A 174 15.76 12.17 2.24
CA ALA A 174 15.51 13.16 3.28
C ALA A 174 14.02 13.31 3.63
N ALA A 175 13.16 13.37 2.62
CA ALA A 175 11.71 13.44 2.82
C ALA A 175 11.18 12.21 3.55
N LEU A 176 11.62 11.02 3.14
CA LEU A 176 11.21 9.76 3.79
C LEU A 176 11.73 9.64 5.20
N TRP A 177 13.01 9.97 5.43
CA TRP A 177 13.58 9.93 6.76
C TRP A 177 12.79 10.78 7.74
N SER A 178 12.42 12.00 7.32
CA SER A 178 11.67 12.94 8.18
C SER A 178 10.27 12.42 8.50
N LEU A 179 9.53 11.91 7.51
CA LEU A 179 8.19 11.35 7.71
C LEU A 179 8.22 10.05 8.52
N ASP A 180 9.19 9.18 8.26
CA ASP A 180 9.41 7.94 9.02
C ASP A 180 9.69 8.28 10.49
N ALA A 181 10.59 9.24 10.76
CA ALA A 181 10.96 9.65 12.12
C ALA A 181 9.77 10.22 12.90
N ILE A 182 8.97 11.11 12.27
CA ILE A 182 7.78 11.70 12.90
C ILE A 182 6.80 10.59 13.29
N TYR A 183 6.44 9.73 12.33
CA TYR A 183 5.48 8.67 12.58
C TYR A 183 5.97 7.67 13.64
N MET A 184 7.25 7.28 13.59
CA MET A 184 7.83 6.36 14.57
C MET A 184 7.85 6.93 15.98
N LEU A 185 8.09 8.24 16.15
CA LEU A 185 8.00 8.90 17.46
C LEU A 185 6.57 8.91 18.02
N GLU A 186 5.55 8.87 17.16
CA GLU A 186 4.14 8.87 17.57
C GLU A 186 3.65 7.48 17.98
N VAL A 187 4.09 6.42 17.28
CA VAL A 187 3.46 5.08 17.41
C VAL A 187 4.34 4.02 18.05
N LEU A 188 5.64 4.25 18.18
CA LEU A 188 6.57 3.32 18.80
C LEU A 188 7.01 3.84 20.15
N ASP A 189 6.94 2.97 21.15
CA ASP A 189 7.60 3.21 22.43
C ASP A 189 9.12 3.26 22.21
N LYS A 190 9.79 4.10 23.00
CA LYS A 190 11.26 4.27 22.96
C LYS A 190 11.99 3.12 23.64
#